data_AF-A0A429Y897-F1
#
_entry.id   AF-A0A429Y897-F1
#
_cell.length_a   1.000
_cell.length_b   1.000
_cell.length_c   1.000
_cell.angle_alpha   90.00
_cell.angle_beta   90.00
_cell.angle_gamma   90.00
#
_symmetry.space_group_name_H-M   'P 1'
#
loop_
_entity.id
_entity.type
_entity.pdbx_description
1 polymer ?
#
loop_
_entity_poly.entity_id
_entity_poly.type
_entity_poly.pdbx_seq_one_letter_code
_entity_poly.pdbx_strand_id
1 'polypeptide(L)' 'MKKRKEWFSINPLKIQYTNDMEKALHGAHGIGYETYRHDCEKRIEVEKRREKEYVESRIVAANIGGNLSSGN' A
#
# COMPACT_ATOMS: atom_id res chain seq x y z
N MET A 1 -12.68 35.83 -18.41
CA MET A 1 -13.25 34.90 -17.41
C MET A 1 -12.15 33.96 -16.90
N LYS A 2 -11.67 34.12 -15.67
CA LYS A 2 -10.69 33.22 -15.04
C LYS A 2 -11.45 32.07 -14.37
N LYS A 3 -11.28 30.84 -14.85
CA LYS A 3 -11.91 29.66 -14.24
C LYS A 3 -11.31 29.44 -12.85
N ARG A 4 -12.14 29.57 -11.81
CA ARG A 4 -11.81 29.19 -10.43
C ARG A 4 -11.60 27.67 -10.41
N LYS A 5 -10.35 27.22 -10.35
CA LYS A 5 -9.98 25.85 -9.94
C LYS A 5 -9.97 25.80 -8.41
N GLU A 6 -11.13 26.01 -7.82
CA GLU A 6 -11.35 25.53 -6.46
C GLU A 6 -12.09 24.20 -6.60
N TRP A 7 -12.27 23.47 -5.50
CA TRP A 7 -12.86 22.13 -5.41
C TRP A 7 -11.82 21.00 -5.44
N PHE A 8 -11.37 20.70 -4.23
CA PHE A 8 -10.62 19.52 -3.77
C PHE A 8 -9.10 19.52 -4.03
N SER A 9 -8.41 20.52 -3.48
CA SER A 9 -7.06 20.26 -2.98
C SER A 9 -7.20 19.19 -1.88
N ILE A 10 -7.00 17.92 -2.22
CA ILE A 10 -6.68 16.91 -1.23
C ILE A 10 -5.38 17.41 -0.61
N ASN A 11 -5.46 18.12 0.53
CA ASN A 11 -4.30 18.58 1.26
C ASN A 11 -3.45 17.36 1.51
N PRO A 12 -2.35 17.21 0.78
CA PRO A 12 -1.83 15.88 0.66
C PRO A 12 -0.99 15.67 1.91
N LEU A 13 -1.40 14.69 2.73
CA LEU A 13 -0.88 14.46 4.07
C LEU A 13 0.64 14.64 4.05
N LYS A 14 1.15 15.55 4.89
CA LYS A 14 2.59 15.77 5.05
C LYS A 14 3.18 14.62 5.86
N ILE A 15 3.07 13.42 5.30
CA ILE A 15 3.70 12.22 5.82
C ILE A 15 5.19 12.38 5.52
N GLN A 16 6.02 12.32 6.55
CA GLN A 16 7.46 12.21 6.39
C GLN A 16 7.71 10.83 5.76
N TYR A 17 7.78 10.77 4.43
CA TYR A 17 8.13 9.53 3.74
C TYR A 17 9.64 9.32 3.90
N THR A 18 10.04 8.12 4.30
CA THR A 18 11.46 7.78 4.41
C THR A 18 11.97 7.26 3.08
N ASN A 19 13.28 7.36 2.85
CA ASN A 19 13.91 6.75 1.67
C ASN A 19 13.63 5.24 1.57
N ASP A 20 13.40 4.57 2.71
CA ASP A 20 13.08 3.15 2.73
C ASP A 20 11.65 2.87 2.27
N MET A 21 10.69 3.77 2.55
CA MET A 21 9.34 3.67 1.97
C MET A 21 9.38 3.83 0.45
N GLU A 22 10.18 4.78 -0.06
CA GLU A 22 10.37 4.96 -1.50
C GLU A 22 10.97 3.70 -2.14
N LYS A 23 12.05 3.17 -1.56
CA LYS A 23 12.69 1.93 -2.03
C LYS A 23 11.75 0.73 -1.96
N ALA A 24 10.99 0.59 -0.88
CA ALA A 24 10.05 -0.51 -0.72
C ALA A 24 8.90 -0.42 -1.74
N LEU A 25 8.35 0.77 -1.96
CA LEU A 25 7.29 0.98 -2.93
C LEU A 25 7.78 0.73 -4.36
N HIS A 26 8.98 1.22 -4.70
CA HIS A 26 9.59 0.98 -6.00
C HIS A 26 9.92 -0.51 -6.18
N GLY A 27 10.57 -1.13 -5.20
CA GLY A 27 10.97 -2.54 -5.27
C GLY A 27 9.78 -3.49 -5.33
N ALA A 28 8.71 -3.20 -4.60
CA ALA A 28 7.54 -4.05 -4.57
C ALA A 28 6.58 -3.76 -5.74
N HIS A 29 6.25 -2.48 -6.02
CA HIS A 29 5.17 -2.09 -6.93
C HIS A 29 5.64 -1.37 -8.19
N GLY A 30 6.95 -1.10 -8.34
CA GLY A 30 7.52 -0.42 -9.50
C GLY A 30 7.16 1.07 -9.59
N ILE A 31 6.63 1.66 -8.52
CA ILE A 31 6.21 3.07 -8.49
C ILE A 31 6.83 3.81 -7.31
N GLY A 32 7.09 5.10 -7.50
CA GLY A 32 7.54 6.00 -6.45
C GLY A 32 6.39 6.57 -5.62
N TYR A 33 6.72 7.15 -4.46
CA TYR A 33 5.73 7.68 -3.53
C TYR A 33 4.92 8.84 -4.13
N GLU A 34 5.54 9.70 -4.92
CA GLU A 34 4.85 10.81 -5.57
C GLU A 34 3.73 10.33 -6.49
N THR A 35 3.98 9.28 -7.27
CA THR A 35 2.96 8.64 -8.12
C THR A 35 1.85 8.02 -7.28
N TYR A 36 2.22 7.25 -6.24
CA TYR A 36 1.25 6.65 -5.32
C TYR A 36 0.36 7.69 -4.61
N ARG A 37 0.91 8.87 -4.29
CA ARG A 37 0.22 9.95 -3.59
C ARG A 37 -0.78 10.68 -4.48
N HIS A 38 -0.42 10.92 -5.73
CA HIS A 38 -1.19 11.76 -6.64
C HIS A 38 -2.13 10.99 -7.57
N ASP A 39 -1.83 9.72 -7.86
CA ASP A 39 -2.63 8.87 -8.71
C ASP A 39 -3.47 7.90 -7.85
N CYS A 40 -4.78 8.13 -7.86
CA CYS A 40 -5.73 7.34 -7.08
C CYS A 40 -5.83 5.89 -7.57
N GLU A 41 -5.73 5.67 -8.88
CA GLU A 41 -5.81 4.33 -9.47
C GLU A 41 -4.59 3.51 -9.06
N LYS A 42 -3.40 4.12 -9.12
CA LYS A 42 -2.16 3.51 -8.66
C LYS A 42 -2.18 3.21 -7.17
N ARG A 43 -2.74 4.10 -6.35
CA ARG A 43 -2.93 3.85 -4.92
C ARG A 43 -3.84 2.66 -4.68
N ILE A 44 -4.97 2.56 -5.39
CA ILE A 44 -5.90 1.43 -5.27
C ILE A 44 -5.23 0.13 -5.68
N GLU A 45 -4.42 0.12 -6.74
CA GLU A 45 -3.65 -1.04 -7.20
C GLU A 45 -2.70 -1.55 -6.10
N VAL A 46 -1.94 -0.64 -5.47
CA VAL A 46 -1.03 -0.96 -4.36
C VAL A 46 -1.78 -1.58 -3.19
N GLU A 47 -2.85 -0.94 -2.71
CA GLU A 47 -3.58 -1.42 -1.54
C GLU A 47 -4.32 -2.75 -1.79
N LYS A 48 -4.84 -2.98 -3.00
CA LYS A 48 -5.42 -4.29 -3.37
C LYS A 48 -4.40 -5.42 -3.26
N ARG A 49 -3.15 -5.17 -3.67
CA ARG A 49 -2.11 -6.19 -3.61
C ARG A 49 -1.66 -6.45 -2.17
N ARG A 50 -1.52 -5.38 -1.36
CA ARG A 50 -1.23 -5.51 0.08
C ARG A 50 -2.29 -6.32 0.82
N GLU A 51 -3.57 -6.12 0.51
CA GLU A 51 -4.65 -6.91 1.09
C GLU A 51 -4.52 -8.39 0.73
N LYS A 52 -4.23 -8.70 -0.54
CA LYS A 52 -4.01 -10.07 -0.99
C LYS A 52 -2.83 -10.73 -0.26
N GLU A 53 -1.69 -10.05 -0.17
CA GLU A 53 -0.51 -10.52 0.54
C GLU A 53 -0.79 -10.75 2.03
N TYR A 54 -1.58 -9.87 2.67
CA TYR A 54 -2.01 -10.04 4.06
C TYR A 54 -2.87 -11.29 4.24
N VAL A 55 -3.87 -11.50 3.38
CA VAL A 55 -4.74 -12.69 3.44
C VAL A 55 -3.93 -13.98 3.25
N GLU A 56 -3.03 -14.02 2.27
CA GLU A 56 -2.15 -15.17 2.04
C GLU A 56 -1.26 -15.45 3.25
N SER A 57 -0.66 -14.41 3.84
CA SER A 57 0.16 -14.52 5.05
C SER A 57 -0.64 -15.07 6.24
N ARG A 58 -1.89 -14.62 6.41
CA ARG A 58 -2.79 -15.11 7.47
C ARG A 58 -3.13 -16.59 7.32
N ILE A 59 -3.36 -17.05 6.09
CA ILE A 59 -3.61 -18.47 5.80
C ILE A 59 -2.38 -19.31 6.15
N VAL A 60 -1.18 -18.87 5.72
CA VAL A 60 0.08 -19.55 6.04
C VAL A 60 0.31 -19.62 7.56
N ALA A 61 0.13 -18.50 8.26
CA ALA A 61 0.28 -18.43 9.71
C ALA A 61 -0.69 -19.37 10.44
N ALA A 62 -1.95 -19.43 9.99
CA ALA A 62 -2.95 -20.35 10.55
C ALA A 62 -2.57 -21.82 10.33
N ASN A 63 -2.10 -22.18 9.12
CA ASN A 63 -1.67 -23.53 8.80
C ASN A 63 -0.45 -23.96 9.63
N ILE A 64 0.53 -23.07 9.83
CA ILE A 64 1.71 -23.35 10.67
C ILE A 64 1.29 -23.55 12.12
N GLY A 65 0.44 -22.67 12.66
CA GLY A 65 -0.07 -22.80 14.04
C GLY A 65 -0.87 -24.09 14.27
N GLY A 66 -1.66 -24.51 13.29
CA GLY A 66 -2.39 -25.78 13.32
C GLY A 66 -1.47 -27.00 13.32
N ASN A 67 -0.43 -26.99 12.48
CA ASN A 67 0.50 -28.12 12.36
C ASN A 67 1.34 -28.33 13.63
N LEU A 68 1.75 -27.25 14.30
CA LEU A 68 2.48 -27.29 15.58
C LEU A 68 1.64 -27.86 16.74
N SER A 69 0.31 -27.83 16.65
CA SER A 69 -0.58 -28.40 17.67
C SER A 69 -0.90 -29.90 17.48
N SER A 70 -0.56 -30.46 16.31
CA SER A 70 -0.81 -31.87 15.97
C SER A 70 0.39 -32.81 16.18
N GLY A 71 1.54 -32.26 16.55
CA GLY A 71 2.72 -33.03 16.95
C GLY A 71 2.74 -33.29 18.45
N ASN A 72 1.89 -34.20 18.91
CA ASN A 72 2.01 -34.89 20.21
C ASN A 72 1.98 -36.40 19.96
#